data_AF-A0AAD5LHH5-F1
#
_entry.id   AF-A0AAD5LHH5-F1
#
_cell.length_a   1.000
_cell.length_b   1.000
_cell.length_c   1.000
_cell.angle_alpha   90.00
_cell.angle_beta   90.00
_cell.angle_gamma   90.00
#
_symmetry.space_group_name_H-M   'P 1'
#
loop_
_entity.id
_entity.type
_entity.pdbx_description
1 polymer ?
#
loop_
_entity_poly.entity_id
_entity_poly.type
_entity_poly.pdbx_seq_one_letter_code
_entity_poly.pdbx_strand_id
1 'polypeptide(L)'
;MPKIWLRCVVAAVSLAMASAALCDSLLRVSDYARAHCVVQDIAALSRECVEGLELFADALSSLLRCAADAKNEDEKQRMSAYVALYARWQEHRTCEVFHEREQFASVHCSAAAIARRPWAEESRPLDCDRIFSFYKEHRSDLDAVCARTEHSEAFWEAFADYTAPPLCKTYYSTLRRSSVLNCGRWAATWSIATDRSACERSFAWYKQHQRDVERSCLETRHARVFYRGFYAWSAVREPAP
;
A
#
# COMPACT_ATOMS: atom_id res chain seq x y z
N MET A 1 56.31 47.67 7.81
CA MET A 1 55.81 47.51 9.20
C MET A 1 54.39 46.96 9.15
N PRO A 2 53.99 46.13 10.12
CA PRO A 2 53.51 44.77 9.84
C PRO A 2 52.06 44.49 10.30
N LYS A 3 51.61 43.25 10.00
CA LYS A 3 50.50 42.47 10.59
C LYS A 3 49.12 42.75 9.97
N ILE A 4 48.54 41.94 9.06
CA ILE A 4 48.26 40.48 9.14
C ILE A 4 48.04 40.09 10.59
N TRP A 5 46.81 40.12 11.12
CA TRP A 5 46.28 39.21 12.14
C TRP A 5 44.78 39.52 12.32
N LEU A 6 43.96 38.46 12.42
CA LEU A 6 42.50 38.45 12.65
C LEU A 6 41.56 38.67 11.44
N ARG A 7 41.87 38.00 10.33
CA ARG A 7 40.83 37.17 9.67
C ARG A 7 40.85 35.81 10.38
N CYS A 8 39.66 35.20 10.54
CA CYS A 8 39.38 33.91 11.21
C CYS A 8 38.97 33.98 12.70
N VAL A 9 37.75 34.44 13.01
CA VAL A 9 36.89 33.88 14.11
C VAL A 9 35.38 34.01 13.80
N VAL A 10 34.94 34.93 12.94
CA VAL A 10 33.49 35.28 12.86
C VAL A 10 32.60 34.33 12.02
N ALA A 11 33.17 33.40 11.25
CA ALA A 11 32.34 32.48 10.45
C ALA A 11 31.82 31.25 11.24
N ALA A 12 32.55 30.77 12.25
CA ALA A 12 32.13 29.62 13.06
C ALA A 12 31.16 30.01 14.18
N VAL A 13 31.34 31.20 14.77
CA VAL A 13 30.46 31.73 15.84
C VAL A 13 29.07 32.07 15.29
N SER A 14 28.97 32.50 14.04
CA SER A 14 27.67 32.82 13.40
C SER A 14 26.86 31.57 13.05
N LEU A 15 27.50 30.48 12.60
CA LEU A 15 26.83 29.19 12.38
C LEU A 15 26.47 28.50 13.70
N ALA A 16 27.35 28.52 14.70
CA ALA A 16 27.10 27.89 15.99
C ALA A 16 25.98 28.59 16.79
N MET A 17 25.88 29.93 16.72
CA MET A 17 24.77 30.66 17.33
C MET A 17 23.45 30.44 16.58
N ALA A 18 23.49 30.37 15.25
CA ALA A 18 22.31 30.03 14.46
C ALA A 18 21.82 28.59 14.72
N SER A 19 22.75 27.63 14.90
CA SER A 19 22.40 26.25 15.24
C SER A 19 21.88 26.11 16.66
N ALA A 20 22.46 26.82 17.64
CA ALA A 20 21.95 26.80 19.02
C ALA A 20 20.55 27.39 19.13
N ALA A 21 20.29 28.52 18.47
CA ALA A 21 18.96 29.13 18.43
C ALA A 21 17.92 28.24 17.73
N LEU A 22 18.32 27.51 16.68
CA LEU A 22 17.49 26.51 16.02
C LEU A 22 17.16 25.35 16.97
N CYS A 23 18.15 24.79 17.67
CA CYS A 23 17.93 23.69 18.61
C CYS A 23 17.03 24.09 19.80
N ASP A 24 17.20 25.30 20.34
CA ASP A 24 16.32 25.82 21.38
C ASP A 24 14.88 26.01 20.85
N SER A 25 14.71 26.42 19.59
CA SER A 25 13.38 26.54 18.97
C SER A 25 12.72 25.18 18.76
N LEU A 26 13.49 24.19 18.27
CA LEU A 26 13.03 22.83 18.07
C LEU A 26 12.72 22.11 19.40
N LEU A 27 13.44 22.44 20.47
CA LEU A 27 13.13 21.96 21.81
C LEU A 27 11.76 22.48 22.26
N ARG A 28 11.46 23.76 22.07
CA ARG A 28 10.15 24.34 22.42
C ARG A 28 8.99 23.70 21.65
N VAL A 29 9.20 23.40 20.36
CA VAL A 29 8.21 22.67 19.56
C VAL A 29 8.01 21.26 20.12
N SER A 30 9.09 20.60 20.52
CA SER A 30 9.02 19.27 21.16
C SER A 30 8.29 19.31 22.51
N ASP A 31 8.50 20.37 23.30
CA ASP A 31 7.78 20.61 24.56
C ASP A 31 6.28 20.80 24.33
N TYR A 32 5.92 21.61 23.33
CA TYR A 32 4.51 21.81 22.94
C TYR A 32 3.87 20.49 22.50
N ALA A 33 4.53 19.74 21.62
CA ALA A 33 4.01 18.46 21.13
C ALA A 33 3.81 17.46 22.27
N ARG A 34 4.72 17.41 23.26
CA ARG A 34 4.57 16.57 24.45
C ARG A 34 3.38 16.98 25.31
N ALA A 35 3.07 18.27 25.41
CA ALA A 35 1.96 18.76 26.24
C ALA A 35 0.59 18.62 25.54
N HIS A 36 0.55 18.72 24.21
CA HIS A 36 -0.70 18.92 23.46
C HIS A 36 -0.99 17.88 22.39
N CYS A 37 0.01 17.10 21.93
CA CYS A 37 -0.12 16.17 20.81
C CYS A 37 0.01 14.69 21.21
N VAL A 38 -0.04 14.39 22.51
CA VAL A 38 0.00 13.01 23.02
C VAL A 38 -1.38 12.40 22.93
N VAL A 39 -1.57 11.54 21.93
CA VAL A 39 -2.81 10.81 21.68
C VAL A 39 -2.56 9.30 21.61
N GLN A 40 -3.56 8.51 22.02
CA GLN A 40 -3.53 7.06 21.83
C GLN A 40 -3.73 6.72 20.35
N ASP A 41 -4.75 7.33 19.73
CA ASP A 41 -5.05 7.21 18.30
C ASP A 41 -4.49 8.42 17.54
N ILE A 42 -3.60 8.16 16.58
CA ILE A 42 -2.95 9.19 15.75
C ILE A 42 -3.95 9.92 14.85
N ALA A 43 -5.05 9.26 14.47
CA ALA A 43 -6.13 9.88 13.70
C ALA A 43 -6.85 10.99 14.50
N ALA A 44 -6.70 11.02 15.83
CA ALA A 44 -7.32 11.99 16.72
C ALA A 44 -6.42 13.21 17.04
N LEU A 45 -5.28 13.38 16.34
CA LEU A 45 -4.45 14.56 16.51
C LEU A 45 -5.21 15.86 16.19
N SER A 46 -4.98 16.91 16.98
CA SER A 46 -5.55 18.22 16.69
C SER A 46 -4.96 18.79 15.40
N ARG A 47 -5.68 19.73 14.78
CA ARG A 47 -5.23 20.40 13.56
C ARG A 47 -3.87 21.07 13.75
N GLU A 48 -3.65 21.73 14.88
CA GLU A 48 -2.39 22.42 15.19
C GLU A 48 -1.22 21.44 15.30
N CYS A 49 -1.47 20.25 15.85
CA CYS A 49 -0.45 19.19 15.92
C CYS A 49 -0.11 18.66 14.53
N VAL A 50 -1.11 18.45 13.66
CA VAL A 50 -0.90 18.01 12.28
C VAL A 50 -0.12 19.06 11.49
N GLU A 51 -0.53 20.34 11.52
CA GLU A 51 0.17 21.43 10.84
C GLU A 51 1.63 21.54 11.31
N GLY A 52 1.88 21.38 12.61
CA GLY A 52 3.24 21.33 13.16
C GLY A 52 4.06 20.15 12.63
N LEU A 53 3.46 18.96 12.52
CA LEU A 53 4.11 17.76 11.99
C LEU A 53 4.38 17.85 10.47
N GLU A 54 3.49 18.47 9.70
CA GLU A 54 3.68 18.74 8.27
C GLU A 54 4.89 19.66 8.04
N LEU A 55 5.00 20.73 8.83
CA LEU A 55 6.15 21.66 8.77
C LEU A 55 7.45 21.01 9.26
N PHE A 56 7.34 19.98 10.10
CA PHE A 56 8.50 19.32 10.70
C PHE A 56 9.29 18.44 9.71
N ALA A 57 8.68 17.98 8.61
CA ALA A 57 9.35 17.12 7.63
C ALA A 57 10.69 17.72 7.12
N ASP A 58 10.71 19.03 6.83
CA ASP A 58 11.91 19.74 6.38
C ASP A 58 12.94 19.96 7.50
N ALA A 59 12.48 19.98 8.75
CA ALA A 59 13.30 20.22 9.94
C ALA A 59 13.82 18.93 10.60
N LEU A 60 13.39 17.74 10.16
CA LEU A 60 13.74 16.45 10.77
C LEU A 60 15.26 16.25 10.93
N SER A 61 16.02 16.55 9.87
CA SER A 61 17.48 16.42 9.89
C SER A 61 18.15 17.34 10.92
N SER A 62 17.55 18.51 11.17
CA SER A 62 18.03 19.47 12.17
C SER A 62 17.66 19.01 13.58
N LEU A 63 16.45 18.49 13.81
CA LEU A 63 16.05 17.97 15.11
C LEU A 63 16.86 16.74 15.52
N LEU A 64 17.13 15.81 14.60
CA LEU A 64 17.98 14.65 14.89
C LEU A 64 19.39 15.08 15.31
N ARG A 65 19.94 16.13 14.68
CA ARG A 65 21.22 16.71 15.07
C ARG A 65 21.15 17.37 16.44
N CYS A 66 20.14 18.20 16.69
CA CYS A 66 19.91 18.85 17.98
C CYS A 66 19.69 17.85 19.12
N ALA A 67 19.05 16.71 18.85
CA ALA A 67 18.87 15.64 19.83
C ALA A 67 20.19 14.93 20.16
N ALA A 68 21.09 14.80 19.17
CA ALA A 68 22.45 14.27 19.39
C ALA A 68 23.32 15.26 20.20
N ASP A 69 23.13 16.56 19.97
CA ASP A 69 23.84 17.65 20.66
C ASP A 69 23.12 18.14 21.94
N ALA A 70 22.12 17.40 22.41
CA ALA A 70 21.30 17.79 23.56
C ALA A 70 22.14 17.96 24.83
N LYS A 71 21.81 18.96 25.65
CA LYS A 71 22.62 19.31 26.83
C LYS A 71 22.44 18.32 27.98
N ASN A 72 21.33 17.57 27.97
CA ASN A 72 20.99 16.56 28.96
C ASN A 72 20.03 15.52 28.35
N GLU A 73 19.87 14.38 29.06
CA GLU A 73 19.02 13.27 28.60
C GLU A 73 17.53 13.64 28.52
N ASP A 74 17.06 14.59 29.34
CA ASP A 74 15.66 15.01 29.35
C ASP A 74 15.30 15.83 28.10
N GLU A 75 16.17 16.75 27.65
CA GLU A 75 16.05 17.44 26.36
C GLU A 75 16.03 16.44 25.20
N LYS A 76 16.98 15.50 25.20
CA LYS A 76 17.08 14.45 24.18
C LYS A 76 15.82 13.59 24.13
N GLN A 77 15.26 13.23 25.29
CA GLN A 77 14.05 12.43 25.38
C GLN A 77 12.83 13.18 24.82
N ARG A 78 12.70 14.48 25.08
CA ARG A 78 11.63 15.30 24.50
C ARG A 78 11.73 15.42 22.99
N MET A 79 12.92 15.70 22.46
CA MET A 79 13.14 15.76 21.02
C MET A 79 12.88 14.41 20.35
N SER A 80 13.34 13.32 20.96
CA SER A 80 13.11 11.95 20.46
C SER A 80 11.64 11.56 20.48
N ALA A 81 10.88 12.00 21.48
CA ALA A 81 9.44 11.77 21.55
C ALA A 81 8.71 12.46 20.39
N TYR A 82 9.13 13.66 19.99
CA TYR A 82 8.56 14.36 18.84
C TYR A 82 8.89 13.67 17.51
N VAL A 83 10.13 13.16 17.34
CA VAL A 83 10.49 12.32 16.19
C VAL A 83 9.63 11.06 16.13
N ALA A 84 9.41 10.39 17.26
CA ALA A 84 8.56 9.20 17.32
C ALA A 84 7.09 9.51 16.98
N LEU A 85 6.58 10.65 17.44
CA LEU A 85 5.24 11.13 17.08
C LEU A 85 5.14 11.37 15.57
N TYR A 86 6.13 12.05 14.98
CA TYR A 86 6.18 12.27 13.54
C TYR A 86 6.23 10.97 12.74
N ALA A 87 7.05 9.99 13.15
CA ALA A 87 7.11 8.70 12.47
C ALA A 87 5.75 7.99 12.47
N ARG A 88 5.07 7.94 13.63
CA ARG A 88 3.73 7.35 13.75
C ARG A 88 2.69 8.08 12.89
N TRP A 89 2.73 9.41 12.89
CA TRP A 89 1.85 10.23 12.05
C TRP A 89 2.12 10.03 10.57
N GLN A 90 3.39 9.97 10.16
CA GLN A 90 3.79 9.76 8.77
C GLN A 90 3.38 8.39 8.26
N GLU A 91 3.52 7.34 9.08
CA GLU A 91 3.02 6.00 8.78
C GLU A 91 1.51 6.01 8.58
N HIS A 92 0.76 6.59 9.53
CA HIS A 92 -0.69 6.74 9.43
C HIS A 92 -1.10 7.49 8.16
N ARG A 93 -0.47 8.64 7.87
CA ARG A 93 -0.74 9.46 6.69
C ARG A 93 -0.43 8.72 5.39
N THR A 94 0.65 7.92 5.38
CA THR A 94 1.00 7.07 4.23
C THR A 94 -0.11 6.05 3.97
N CYS A 95 -0.63 5.42 5.03
CA CYS A 95 -1.73 4.47 4.90
C CYS A 95 -3.04 5.14 4.49
N GLU A 96 -3.39 6.31 5.02
CA GLU A 96 -4.57 7.05 4.57
C GLU A 96 -4.51 7.36 3.07
N VAL A 97 -3.41 7.95 2.59
CA VAL A 97 -3.23 8.29 1.18
C VAL A 97 -3.24 7.02 0.31
N PHE A 98 -2.67 5.93 0.80
CA PHE A 98 -2.74 4.65 0.12
C PHE A 98 -4.18 4.13 0.05
N HIS A 99 -4.94 4.15 1.14
CA HIS A 99 -6.32 3.65 1.19
C HIS A 99 -7.29 4.48 0.35
N GLU A 100 -7.09 5.79 0.23
CA GLU A 100 -7.82 6.62 -0.73
C GLU A 100 -7.59 6.16 -2.18
N ARG A 101 -6.33 5.87 -2.53
CA ARG A 101 -5.96 5.35 -3.86
C ARG A 101 -6.46 3.93 -4.08
N GLU A 102 -6.40 3.10 -3.03
CA GLU A 102 -6.91 1.74 -3.00
C GLU A 102 -8.41 1.73 -3.30
N GLN A 103 -9.17 2.57 -2.61
CA GLN A 103 -10.60 2.76 -2.84
C GLN A 103 -10.86 3.18 -4.28
N PHE A 104 -10.19 4.23 -4.77
CA PHE A 104 -10.34 4.69 -6.15
C PHE A 104 -10.09 3.55 -7.15
N ALA A 105 -8.97 2.85 -7.01
CA ALA A 105 -8.58 1.80 -7.95
C ALA A 105 -9.49 0.57 -7.87
N SER A 106 -10.01 0.22 -6.69
CA SER A 106 -10.99 -0.85 -6.51
C SER A 106 -12.27 -0.61 -7.33
N VAL A 107 -12.68 0.65 -7.46
CA VAL A 107 -13.90 1.05 -8.18
C VAL A 107 -13.64 1.29 -9.67
N HIS A 108 -12.50 1.87 -10.02
CA HIS A 108 -12.27 2.41 -11.36
C HIS A 108 -11.29 1.62 -12.22
N CYS A 109 -10.40 0.83 -11.62
CA CYS A 109 -9.30 0.19 -12.32
C CYS A 109 -9.47 -1.32 -12.53
N SER A 110 -10.58 -1.89 -12.08
CA SER A 110 -10.89 -3.30 -12.30
C SER A 110 -11.29 -3.59 -13.76
N ALA A 111 -11.05 -4.81 -14.22
CA ALA A 111 -11.49 -5.25 -15.55
C ALA A 111 -13.00 -5.04 -15.77
N ALA A 112 -13.82 -5.21 -14.73
CA ALA A 112 -15.26 -4.98 -14.79
C ALA A 112 -15.62 -3.48 -14.93
N ALA A 113 -14.85 -2.59 -14.29
CA ALA A 113 -15.05 -1.15 -14.41
C ALA A 113 -14.64 -0.65 -15.80
N ILE A 114 -13.53 -1.17 -16.35
CA ILE A 114 -13.04 -0.83 -17.69
C ILE A 114 -14.03 -1.32 -18.75
N ALA A 115 -14.55 -2.55 -18.64
CA ALA A 115 -15.51 -3.11 -19.59
C ALA A 115 -16.84 -2.32 -19.71
N ARG A 116 -17.18 -1.49 -18.71
CA ARG A 116 -18.39 -0.64 -18.71
C ARG A 116 -18.15 0.76 -19.29
N ARG A 117 -16.91 1.10 -19.63
CA ARG A 117 -16.53 2.42 -20.14
C ARG A 117 -16.22 2.33 -21.64
N PRO A 118 -16.34 3.44 -22.39
CA PRO A 118 -16.05 3.45 -23.83
C PRO A 118 -14.56 3.31 -24.18
N TRP A 119 -13.69 3.22 -23.17
CA TRP A 119 -12.24 3.07 -23.33
C TRP A 119 -11.85 1.57 -23.37
N ALA A 120 -10.96 1.16 -24.29
CA ALA A 120 -10.34 -0.17 -24.32
C ALA A 120 -9.40 -0.40 -23.11
N GLU A 121 -8.98 -1.64 -22.86
CA GLU A 121 -7.99 -1.99 -21.80
C GLU A 121 -6.68 -1.17 -21.94
N GLU A 122 -6.34 -0.81 -23.18
CA GLU A 122 -5.21 0.04 -23.60
C GLU A 122 -5.37 1.53 -23.24
N SER A 123 -6.57 1.96 -22.83
CA SER A 123 -6.93 3.33 -22.46
C SER A 123 -7.44 3.41 -21.03
N ARG A 124 -6.84 2.57 -20.17
CA ARG A 124 -7.03 2.62 -18.72
C ARG A 124 -6.72 4.04 -18.21
N PRO A 125 -7.45 4.55 -17.20
CA PRO A 125 -7.14 5.87 -16.66
C PRO A 125 -5.67 5.95 -16.22
N LEU A 126 -4.97 7.04 -16.58
CA LEU A 126 -3.56 7.28 -16.21
C LEU A 126 -3.33 7.12 -14.69
N ASP A 127 -4.34 7.46 -13.89
CA ASP A 127 -4.30 7.29 -12.44
C ASP A 127 -4.18 5.82 -12.02
N CYS A 128 -4.79 4.87 -12.74
CA CYS A 128 -4.67 3.45 -12.46
C CYS A 128 -3.24 2.95 -12.69
N ASP A 129 -2.62 3.34 -13.80
CA ASP A 129 -1.25 2.95 -14.12
C ASP A 129 -0.29 3.53 -13.08
N ARG A 130 -0.48 4.78 -12.67
CA ARG A 130 0.29 5.43 -11.60
C ARG A 130 0.14 4.69 -10.26
N ILE A 131 -1.10 4.39 -9.85
CA ILE A 131 -1.39 3.73 -8.57
C ILE A 131 -0.79 2.33 -8.53
N PHE A 132 -1.00 1.52 -9.57
CA PHE A 132 -0.50 0.14 -9.59
C PHE A 132 1.00 0.06 -9.78
N SER A 133 1.62 0.98 -10.52
CA SER A 133 3.09 1.03 -10.62
C SER A 133 3.71 1.41 -9.28
N PHE A 134 3.16 2.42 -8.59
CA PHE A 134 3.56 2.77 -7.23
C PHE A 134 3.39 1.58 -6.26
N TYR A 135 2.23 0.93 -6.25
CA TYR A 135 2.02 -0.22 -5.38
C TYR A 135 2.95 -1.39 -5.73
N LYS A 136 3.26 -1.63 -7.01
CA LYS A 136 4.24 -2.66 -7.41
C LYS A 136 5.62 -2.41 -6.81
N GLU A 137 6.06 -1.16 -6.78
CA GLU A 137 7.36 -0.76 -6.26
C GLU A 137 7.43 -0.80 -4.73
N HIS A 138 6.32 -0.47 -4.05
CA HIS A 138 6.28 -0.29 -2.58
C HIS A 138 5.45 -1.34 -1.84
N ARG A 139 5.02 -2.41 -2.51
CA ARG A 139 4.09 -3.40 -1.95
C ARG A 139 4.54 -3.94 -0.60
N SER A 140 5.79 -4.36 -0.49
CA SER A 140 6.30 -4.98 0.74
C SER A 140 6.20 -4.03 1.93
N ASP A 141 6.49 -2.75 1.72
CA ASP A 141 6.45 -1.75 2.78
C ASP A 141 5.01 -1.42 3.15
N LEU A 142 4.15 -1.21 2.15
CA LEU A 142 2.73 -0.89 2.37
C LEU A 142 1.97 -2.05 3.04
N ASP A 143 2.18 -3.28 2.60
CA ASP A 143 1.55 -4.47 3.19
C ASP A 143 2.05 -4.72 4.64
N ALA A 144 3.25 -4.24 4.98
CA ALA A 144 3.82 -4.37 6.33
C ALA A 144 3.29 -3.34 7.33
N VAL A 145 2.96 -2.14 6.88
CA VAL A 145 2.55 -1.02 7.76
C VAL A 145 1.07 -0.69 7.69
N CYS A 146 0.41 -0.95 6.56
CA CYS A 146 -1.00 -0.60 6.38
C CYS A 146 -1.91 -1.80 6.60
N ALA A 147 -2.96 -1.58 7.41
CA ALA A 147 -4.00 -2.57 7.61
C ALA A 147 -4.83 -2.77 6.34
N ARG A 148 -5.42 -3.96 6.18
CA ARG A 148 -6.37 -4.21 5.09
C ARG A 148 -7.67 -3.46 5.33
N THR A 149 -8.27 -2.94 4.27
CA THR A 149 -9.57 -2.29 4.26
C THR A 149 -10.62 -3.17 3.58
N GLU A 150 -11.88 -2.71 3.55
CA GLU A 150 -12.93 -3.35 2.77
C GLU A 150 -12.67 -3.34 1.25
N HIS A 151 -11.79 -2.45 0.77
CA HIS A 151 -11.46 -2.30 -0.65
C HIS A 151 -10.27 -3.18 -1.08
N SER A 152 -9.47 -3.68 -0.14
CA SER A 152 -8.22 -4.38 -0.44
C SER A 152 -8.35 -5.58 -1.36
N GLU A 153 -9.45 -6.35 -1.26
CA GLU A 153 -9.68 -7.50 -2.14
C GLU A 153 -9.89 -7.06 -3.60
N ALA A 154 -10.77 -6.10 -3.85
CA ALA A 154 -11.06 -5.62 -5.19
C ALA A 154 -9.88 -4.84 -5.80
N PHE A 155 -9.16 -4.10 -4.96
CA PHE A 155 -7.89 -3.47 -5.35
C PHE A 155 -6.85 -4.52 -5.77
N TRP A 156 -6.62 -5.53 -4.95
CA TRP A 156 -5.66 -6.60 -5.20
C TRP A 156 -5.99 -7.35 -6.51
N GLU A 157 -7.26 -7.63 -6.77
CA GLU A 157 -7.68 -8.24 -8.03
C GLU A 157 -7.36 -7.36 -9.25
N ALA A 158 -7.62 -6.06 -9.16
CA ALA A 158 -7.32 -5.12 -10.24
C ALA A 158 -5.81 -4.95 -10.46
N PHE A 159 -5.03 -4.96 -9.39
CA PHE A 159 -3.58 -4.94 -9.43
C PHE A 159 -2.98 -6.24 -10.00
N ALA A 160 -3.47 -7.40 -9.57
CA ALA A 160 -3.03 -8.69 -10.08
C ALA A 160 -3.32 -8.79 -11.57
N ASP A 161 -4.49 -8.33 -12.01
CA ASP A 161 -4.87 -8.26 -13.43
C ASP A 161 -3.95 -7.31 -14.22
N TYR A 162 -3.56 -6.17 -13.65
CA TYR A 162 -2.64 -5.21 -14.26
C TYR A 162 -1.24 -5.79 -14.49
N THR A 163 -0.65 -6.40 -13.45
CA THR A 163 0.73 -6.89 -13.46
C THR A 163 0.91 -8.27 -14.08
N ALA A 164 -0.19 -9.01 -14.25
CA ALA A 164 -0.15 -10.41 -14.67
C ALA A 164 0.40 -10.61 -16.09
N PRO A 165 1.23 -11.65 -16.30
CA PRO A 165 1.53 -12.11 -17.65
C PRO A 165 0.26 -12.65 -18.35
N PRO A 166 0.26 -12.77 -19.69
CA PRO A 166 -0.93 -13.20 -20.46
C PRO A 166 -1.58 -14.50 -19.96
N LEU A 167 -0.78 -15.48 -19.54
CA LEU A 167 -1.26 -16.72 -18.94
C LEU A 167 -2.13 -16.45 -17.70
N CYS A 168 -1.64 -15.62 -16.78
CA CYS A 168 -2.33 -15.32 -15.54
C CYS A 168 -3.56 -14.42 -15.75
N LYS A 169 -3.53 -13.52 -16.73
CA LYS A 169 -4.74 -12.77 -17.14
C LYS A 169 -5.84 -13.73 -17.62
N THR A 170 -5.48 -14.73 -18.42
CA THR A 170 -6.42 -15.78 -18.88
C THR A 170 -6.96 -16.58 -17.70
N TYR A 171 -6.10 -16.95 -16.76
CA TYR A 171 -6.51 -17.63 -15.52
C TYR A 171 -7.49 -16.78 -14.68
N TYR A 172 -7.19 -15.52 -14.40
CA TYR A 172 -8.08 -14.66 -13.62
C TYR A 172 -9.42 -14.42 -14.32
N SER A 173 -9.41 -14.26 -15.66
CA SER A 173 -10.65 -14.20 -16.44
C SER A 173 -11.49 -15.47 -16.30
N THR A 174 -10.84 -16.63 -16.23
CA THR A 174 -11.45 -17.94 -16.01
C THR A 174 -12.09 -18.01 -14.62
N LEU A 175 -11.36 -17.63 -13.57
CA LEU A 175 -11.88 -17.60 -12.20
C LEU A 175 -13.11 -16.70 -12.05
N ARG A 176 -13.05 -15.49 -12.62
CA ARG A 176 -14.17 -14.52 -12.61
C ARG A 176 -15.38 -15.08 -13.32
N ARG A 177 -15.20 -15.61 -14.54
CA ARG A 177 -16.29 -16.21 -15.33
C ARG A 177 -16.91 -17.40 -14.59
N SER A 178 -16.09 -18.25 -13.98
CA SER A 178 -16.59 -19.39 -13.21
C SER A 178 -17.35 -19.01 -11.96
N SER A 179 -17.03 -17.86 -11.35
CA SER A 179 -17.82 -17.29 -10.26
C SER A 179 -19.19 -16.81 -10.74
N VAL A 180 -19.26 -16.09 -11.88
CA VAL A 180 -20.52 -15.63 -12.48
C VAL A 180 -21.42 -16.79 -12.89
N LEU A 181 -20.84 -17.83 -13.51
CA LEU A 181 -21.56 -19.04 -13.93
C LEU A 181 -21.82 -20.03 -12.77
N ASN A 182 -21.37 -19.70 -11.56
CA ASN A 182 -21.49 -20.53 -10.36
C ASN A 182 -20.96 -21.97 -10.57
N CYS A 183 -19.84 -22.10 -11.28
CA CYS A 183 -19.27 -23.40 -11.65
C CYS A 183 -18.89 -24.26 -10.43
N GLY A 184 -18.77 -23.67 -9.24
CA GLY A 184 -18.53 -24.38 -7.97
C GLY A 184 -19.66 -25.32 -7.52
N ARG A 185 -20.85 -25.23 -8.14
CA ARG A 185 -21.99 -26.15 -7.89
C ARG A 185 -22.04 -27.36 -8.83
N TRP A 186 -20.94 -27.63 -9.54
CA TRP A 186 -20.80 -28.72 -10.52
C TRP A 186 -21.47 -30.05 -10.13
N ALA A 187 -21.36 -30.49 -8.87
CA ALA A 187 -21.83 -31.81 -8.43
C ALA A 187 -23.13 -31.83 -7.60
N ALA A 188 -23.72 -30.68 -7.25
CA ALA A 188 -24.80 -30.68 -6.25
C ALA A 188 -26.20 -30.94 -6.84
N THR A 189 -26.40 -30.70 -8.14
CA THR A 189 -27.66 -30.93 -8.89
C THR A 189 -27.38 -30.54 -10.33
N TRP A 190 -27.72 -31.39 -11.31
CA TRP A 190 -27.44 -31.18 -12.74
C TRP A 190 -28.18 -29.98 -13.38
N SER A 191 -28.63 -28.99 -12.59
CA SER A 191 -29.46 -27.86 -13.02
C SER A 191 -29.01 -26.47 -12.52
N ILE A 192 -27.84 -26.30 -11.90
CA ILE A 192 -27.50 -25.01 -11.24
C ILE A 192 -26.31 -24.24 -11.85
N ALA A 193 -25.44 -24.86 -12.67
CA ALA A 193 -24.49 -24.10 -13.46
C ALA A 193 -25.24 -23.44 -14.64
N THR A 194 -25.26 -22.11 -14.70
CA THR A 194 -26.02 -21.36 -15.71
C THR A 194 -25.57 -21.70 -17.14
N ASP A 195 -24.31 -22.12 -17.31
CA ASP A 195 -23.75 -22.64 -18.57
C ASP A 195 -22.70 -23.72 -18.27
N ARG A 196 -23.14 -24.99 -18.29
CA ARG A 196 -22.28 -26.16 -18.04
C ARG A 196 -21.10 -26.23 -19.00
N SER A 197 -21.34 -26.04 -20.30
CA SER A 197 -20.29 -26.17 -21.32
C SER A 197 -19.22 -25.09 -21.18
N ALA A 198 -19.58 -23.88 -20.76
CA ALA A 198 -18.59 -22.86 -20.43
C ALA A 198 -17.74 -23.24 -19.21
N CYS A 199 -18.33 -23.78 -18.14
CA CYS A 199 -17.58 -24.28 -16.99
C CYS A 199 -16.60 -25.40 -17.39
N GLU A 200 -17.03 -26.38 -18.19
CA GLU A 200 -16.15 -27.47 -18.65
C GLU A 200 -14.96 -26.97 -19.47
N ARG A 201 -15.16 -25.97 -20.36
CA ARG A 201 -14.06 -25.35 -21.12
C ARG A 201 -13.05 -24.67 -20.20
N SER A 202 -13.52 -23.96 -19.19
CA SER A 202 -12.69 -23.32 -18.18
C SER A 202 -11.85 -24.34 -17.39
N PHE A 203 -12.46 -25.44 -16.97
CA PHE A 203 -11.77 -26.53 -16.27
C PHE A 203 -10.76 -27.25 -17.15
N ALA A 204 -11.11 -27.54 -18.41
CA ALA A 204 -10.21 -28.18 -19.36
C ALA A 204 -8.99 -27.30 -19.66
N TRP A 205 -9.19 -25.98 -19.85
CA TRP A 205 -8.08 -25.05 -20.02
C TRP A 205 -7.16 -25.03 -18.81
N TYR A 206 -7.71 -24.95 -17.59
CA TYR A 206 -6.91 -24.98 -16.36
C TYR A 206 -6.12 -26.28 -16.24
N LYS A 207 -6.73 -27.43 -16.49
CA LYS A 207 -6.04 -28.74 -16.45
C LYS A 207 -4.82 -28.78 -17.38
N GLN A 208 -4.91 -28.17 -18.56
CA GLN A 208 -3.78 -28.11 -19.50
C GLN A 208 -2.64 -27.21 -19.03
N HIS A 209 -2.93 -26.18 -18.23
CA HIS A 209 -1.97 -25.15 -17.82
C HIS A 209 -1.68 -25.13 -16.32
N GLN A 210 -2.16 -26.14 -15.58
CA GLN A 210 -2.22 -26.15 -14.12
C GLN A 210 -0.85 -25.85 -13.48
N ARG A 211 0.19 -26.55 -13.92
CA ARG A 211 1.55 -26.40 -13.36
C ARG A 211 2.08 -24.98 -13.51
N ASP A 212 1.86 -24.35 -14.66
CA ASP A 212 2.36 -23.00 -14.92
C ASP A 212 1.54 -21.96 -14.17
N VAL A 213 0.22 -22.15 -14.06
CA VAL A 213 -0.67 -21.28 -13.29
C VAL A 213 -0.33 -21.32 -11.79
N GLU A 214 -0.23 -22.51 -11.19
CA GLU A 214 0.06 -22.67 -9.77
C GLU A 214 1.46 -22.18 -9.39
N ARG A 215 2.41 -22.17 -10.34
CA ARG A 215 3.77 -21.63 -10.13
C ARG A 215 3.85 -20.12 -10.27
N SER A 216 3.08 -19.52 -11.20
CA SER A 216 3.36 -18.16 -11.68
C SER A 216 2.24 -17.15 -11.44
N CYS A 217 1.03 -17.60 -11.10
CA CYS A 217 -0.11 -16.72 -10.88
C CYS A 217 -0.43 -16.55 -9.39
N LEU A 218 -0.94 -15.38 -9.04
CA LEU A 218 -1.38 -15.06 -7.69
C LEU A 218 -2.75 -15.67 -7.44
N GLU A 219 -2.99 -16.18 -6.23
CA GLU A 219 -4.32 -16.64 -5.86
C GLU A 219 -5.25 -15.44 -5.59
N THR A 220 -6.49 -15.54 -6.05
CA THR A 220 -7.53 -14.51 -5.86
C THR A 220 -8.75 -15.15 -5.20
N ARG A 221 -9.63 -14.38 -4.56
CA ARG A 221 -10.82 -14.89 -3.86
C ARG A 221 -11.75 -15.74 -4.74
N HIS A 222 -11.75 -15.54 -6.06
CA HIS A 222 -12.53 -16.31 -7.01
C HIS A 222 -12.04 -17.76 -7.19
N ALA A 223 -10.81 -18.07 -6.76
CA ALA A 223 -10.19 -19.39 -6.87
C ALA A 223 -11.00 -20.47 -6.16
N ARG A 224 -11.57 -20.17 -4.98
CA ARG A 224 -12.33 -21.14 -4.19
C ARG A 224 -13.54 -21.70 -4.93
N VAL A 225 -14.34 -20.85 -5.57
CA VAL A 225 -15.52 -21.27 -6.34
C VAL A 225 -15.11 -22.11 -7.54
N PHE A 226 -14.05 -21.68 -8.23
CA PHE A 226 -13.49 -22.40 -9.36
C PHE A 226 -12.98 -23.80 -8.97
N TYR A 227 -12.10 -23.90 -7.98
CA TYR A 227 -11.47 -25.16 -7.57
C TYR A 227 -12.49 -26.19 -7.07
N ARG A 228 -13.52 -25.74 -6.33
CA ARG A 228 -14.61 -26.64 -5.91
C ARG A 228 -15.27 -27.33 -7.10
N GLY A 229 -15.54 -26.57 -8.18
CA GLY A 229 -16.12 -27.11 -9.40
C GLY A 229 -15.13 -27.97 -10.19
N PHE A 230 -13.89 -27.51 -10.29
CA PHE A 230 -12.82 -28.21 -11.01
C PHE A 230 -12.57 -29.61 -10.46
N TYR A 231 -12.40 -29.76 -9.14
CA TYR A 231 -12.15 -31.08 -8.54
C TYR A 231 -13.34 -32.02 -8.64
N ALA A 232 -14.57 -31.49 -8.55
CA ALA A 232 -15.77 -32.27 -8.78
C ALA A 232 -15.89 -32.74 -10.24
N TRP A 233 -15.48 -31.90 -11.19
CA TRP A 233 -15.45 -32.25 -12.61
C TRP A 233 -14.36 -33.26 -12.95
N SER A 234 -13.15 -33.10 -12.40
CA SER A 234 -12.04 -34.01 -12.65
C SER A 234 -12.31 -35.41 -12.13
N ALA A 235 -12.93 -35.54 -10.94
CA ALA A 235 -13.29 -36.83 -10.36
C ALA A 235 -14.29 -37.65 -11.21
N VAL A 236 -15.13 -36.99 -12.03
CA VAL A 236 -16.06 -37.67 -12.95
C VAL A 236 -15.36 -38.14 -14.23
N ARG A 237 -14.26 -37.48 -14.64
CA ARG A 237 -13.54 -37.76 -15.89
C ARG A 237 -12.32 -38.65 -15.73
N GLU A 238 -11.77 -38.71 -14.52
CA GLU A 238 -10.72 -39.63 -14.12
C GLU A 238 -11.28 -40.45 -12.96
N PRO A 239 -11.96 -41.58 -13.24
CA PRO A 239 -12.24 -42.53 -12.18
C PRO A 239 -10.89 -42.92 -11.56
N ALA A 240 -10.85 -42.96 -10.23
CA ALA A 240 -9.66 -43.40 -9.49
C ALA A 240 -9.18 -44.76 -10.05
N PRO A 241 -7.86 -45.01 -10.06
CA PRO A 241 -7.31 -46.31 -10.48
C PRO A 241 -7.88 -47.46 -9.64
#